data_AF-K1TRW1-F1
#
_entry.id   AF-K1TRW1-F1
#
_cell.length_a   1.000
_cell.length_b   1.000
_cell.length_c   1.000
_cell.angle_alpha   90.00
_cell.angle_beta   90.00
_cell.angle_gamma   90.00
#
_symmetry.space_group_name_H-M   'P 1'
#
loop_
_entity.id
_entity.type
_entity.pdbx_description
1 polymer ?
#
loop_
_entity_poly.entity_id
_entity_poly.type
_entity_poly.pdbx_seq_one_letter_code
_entity_poly.pdbx_strand_id
1 'polypeptide(L)' 'RIVEMIEIPSHPFFIATQAHPELKSRPNRPHPLFLGFVNAAIEKGKQK' A
#
# COMPACT_ATOMS: atom_id res chain seq x y z
N ARG A 1 0.81 -24.11 -3.11
CA ARG A 1 0.84 -22.71 -3.59
C ARG A 1 0.32 -21.85 -2.45
N ILE A 2 1.08 -20.86 -2.00
CA ILE A 2 0.68 -19.97 -0.89
C ILE A 2 0.12 -18.66 -1.43
N VAL A 3 -0.68 -17.96 -0.61
CA VAL A 3 -1.23 -16.64 -0.93
C VAL A 3 -0.20 -15.58 -0.53
N GLU A 4 0.17 -14.72 -1.48
CA GLU A 4 1.24 -13.71 -1.30
C GLU A 4 0.71 -12.30 -1.03
N MET A 5 -0.50 -12.01 -1.52
CA MET A 5 -1.17 -10.72 -1.38
C MET A 5 -2.68 -10.90 -1.28
N ILE A 6 -3.33 -10.02 -0.52
CA ILE A 6 -4.78 -9.93 -0.42
C ILE A 6 -5.23 -8.45 -0.46
N GLU A 7 -6.45 -8.24 -0.94
CA GLU A 7 -7.14 -6.95 -0.94
C GLU A 7 -8.58 -7.09 -0.43
N ILE A 8 -9.15 -6.00 0.09
CA ILE A 8 -10.57 -5.91 0.46
C ILE A 8 -11.21 -4.82 -0.42
N PRO A 9 -12.01 -5.18 -1.44
CA PRO A 9 -12.54 -4.20 -2.40
C PRO A 9 -13.44 -3.13 -1.80
N SER A 10 -14.11 -3.43 -0.66
CA SER A 10 -14.99 -2.48 0.02
C SER A 10 -14.25 -1.46 0.88
N HIS A 11 -12.94 -1.63 1.12
CA HIS A 11 -12.14 -0.70 1.89
C HIS A 11 -11.37 0.24 0.95
N PRO A 12 -11.34 1.57 1.20
CA PRO A 12 -10.78 2.55 0.27
C PRO A 12 -9.30 2.35 -0.05
N PHE A 13 -8.55 1.71 0.84
CA PHE A 13 -7.21 1.21 0.57
C PHE A 13 -6.87 0.06 1.54
N PHE A 14 -6.97 -1.19 1.09
CA PHE A 14 -6.56 -2.35 1.88
C PHE A 14 -5.72 -3.29 1.02
N ILE A 15 -4.42 -3.37 1.32
CA ILE A 15 -3.50 -4.32 0.69
C ILE A 15 -2.66 -4.93 1.81
N ALA A 16 -2.59 -6.26 1.86
CA ALA A 16 -1.63 -6.97 2.70
C ALA A 16 -0.75 -7.86 1.84
N THR A 17 0.53 -7.98 2.20
CA THR A 17 1.50 -8.80 1.49
C THR A 17 2.39 -9.57 2.46
N GLN A 18 2.78 -10.80 2.09
CA GLN A 18 3.80 -11.58 2.78
C GLN A 18 5.23 -11.16 2.39
N ALA A 19 5.40 -10.38 1.33
CA ALA A 19 6.70 -9.90 0.87
C ALA A 19 7.24 -8.75 1.72
N HIS A 20 8.52 -8.40 1.50
CA HIS A 20 9.21 -7.27 2.12
C HIS A 20 9.44 -6.11 1.12
N PRO A 21 8.40 -5.31 0.79
CA PRO A 21 8.51 -4.20 -0.16
C PRO A 21 9.48 -3.10 0.29
N GLU A 22 9.77 -2.99 1.58
CA GLU A 22 10.72 -2.04 2.18
C GLU A 22 12.13 -2.22 1.63
N LEU A 23 12.56 -3.46 1.39
CA LEU A 23 13.91 -3.76 0.89
C LEU A 23 14.12 -3.25 -0.55
N LYS A 24 13.02 -3.07 -1.30
CA LYS A 24 13.02 -2.59 -2.68
C LYS A 24 12.69 -1.11 -2.83
N SER A 25 12.25 -0.45 -1.76
CA SER A 25 11.98 1.00 -1.75
C SER A 25 13.28 1.81 -1.77
N ARG A 26 13.29 2.96 -2.44
CA ARG A 26 14.42 3.91 -2.48
C ARG A 26 13.92 5.34 -2.31
N PRO A 27 14.73 6.29 -1.80
CA PRO A 27 14.29 7.67 -1.57
C PRO A 27 13.67 8.34 -2.81
N ASN A 28 14.30 8.21 -3.98
CA ASN A 28 13.81 8.79 -5.24
C ASN A 28 12.88 7.85 -6.03
N ARG A 29 12.62 6.64 -5.50
CA ARG A 29 11.77 5.63 -6.14
C ARG A 29 11.08 4.80 -5.05
N PRO A 30 10.07 5.38 -4.38
CA PRO A 30 9.35 4.68 -3.33
C PRO A 30 8.62 3.46 -3.90
N HIS A 31 8.53 2.39 -3.11
CA HIS A 31 7.78 1.22 -3.54
C HIS A 31 6.29 1.57 -3.69
N PRO A 32 5.59 1.08 -4.74
CA PRO A 32 4.19 1.45 -5.01
C PRO A 32 3.23 1.22 -3.83
N LEU A 33 3.43 0.15 -3.05
CA LEU A 33 2.60 -0.14 -1.87
C LEU A 33 2.65 0.98 -0.82
N PHE A 34 3.83 1.55 -0.56
CA PHE A 34 3.96 2.66 0.40
C PHE A 34 3.46 3.97 -0.19
N LEU A 35 3.77 4.26 -1.46
CA LEU A 35 3.29 5.46 -2.14
C LEU A 35 1.75 5.48 -2.19
N GLY A 36 1.13 4.35 -2.56
CA GLY A 36 -0.31 4.19 -2.59
C GLY A 36 -0.94 4.36 -1.20
N PHE A 37 -0.34 3.77 -0.16
CA PHE A 37 -0.83 3.89 1.21
C PHE A 37 -0.84 5.34 1.70
N VAL A 38 0.27 6.07 1.49
CA VAL A 38 0.36 7.49 1.88
C VAL A 38 -0.62 8.35 1.11
N ASN A 39 -0.75 8.14 -0.21
CA ASN A 39 -1.72 8.88 -1.03
C ASN A 39 -3.16 8.62 -0.56
N ALA A 40 -3.53 7.37 -0.29
CA ALA A 40 -4.85 7.05 0.23
C ALA A 40 -5.11 7.67 1.61
N ALA A 41 -4.09 7.74 2.48
CA ALA A 41 -4.19 8.40 3.78
C ALA A 41 -4.40 9.91 3.63
N ILE A 42 -3.70 10.56 2.70
CA ILE A 42 -3.88 11.99 2.39
C ILE A 42 -5.30 12.24 1.87
N GLU A 43 -5.78 11.45 0.91
CA GLU A 43 -7.14 11.59 0.36
C GLU A 43 -8.21 11.40 1.42
N LYS A 44 -8.05 10.39 2.30
CA LYS A 44 -8.96 10.20 3.44
C LYS A 44 -8.89 11.36 4.44
N GLY A 45 -7.72 11.97 4.62
CA GLY A 45 -7.55 13.15 5.47
C GLY A 45 -8.26 14.39 4.95
N LYS A 46 -8.32 14.58 3.62
CA LYS A 46 -9.06 15.67 2.96
C LYS A 46 -10.59 15.54 3.06
N GLN A 47 -11.09 14.32 3.28
CA GLN A 47 -12.52 14.02 3.38
C GLN A 47 -13.09 14.24 4.80
N LYS A 48 -12.25 14.62 5.76
CA LYS A 48 -12.69 15.13 7.07
C LYS A 48 -13.04 16.60 6.97
#